data_AF-M7NIW9-F1
#
_entry.id   AF-M7NIW9-F1
#
_cell.length_a   1.000
_cell.length_b   1.000
_cell.length_c   1.000
_cell.angle_alpha   90.00
_cell.angle_beta   90.00
_cell.angle_gamma   90.00
#
_symmetry.space_group_name_H-M   'P 1'
#
loop_
_entity.id
_entity.type
_entity.pdbx_description
1 polymer ?
#
loop_
_entity_poly.entity_id
_entity_poly.type
_entity_poly.pdbx_seq_one_letter_code
_entity_poly.pdbx_strand_id
1 'polypeptide(L)'
;MIWNNGDGTYTVQPLPDEVQWAPIRSILVHDFDGDGAQELLLAGNYGGTKPEEGRYDANSGLLLKLNADRSFQVLSPRQSGLQLRGVVNGAALLNGPNGKGRVIFARNNETVQLYEY
;
A
#
# COMPACT_ATOMS: atom_id res chain seq x y z
N MET A 1 -7.75 -2.29 -11.77
CA MET A 1 -6.91 -1.29 -12.46
C MET A 1 -7.55 -0.94 -13.79
N ILE A 2 -7.48 0.34 -14.18
CA ILE A 2 -7.89 0.80 -15.51
C ILE A 2 -6.65 1.37 -16.19
N TRP A 3 -6.23 0.76 -17.29
CA TRP A 3 -5.09 1.18 -18.08
C TRP A 3 -5.56 2.04 -19.25
N ASN A 4 -5.02 3.25 -19.38
CA ASN A 4 -5.21 4.07 -20.57
C ASN A 4 -4.32 3.54 -21.70
N ASN A 5 -4.91 3.20 -22.85
CA ASN A 5 -4.18 2.65 -24.00
C ASN A 5 -3.58 3.74 -24.90
N GLY A 6 -3.87 5.02 -24.65
CA GLY A 6 -3.33 6.17 -25.39
C GLY A 6 -4.15 6.61 -26.61
N ASP A 7 -5.20 5.86 -26.96
CA ASP A 7 -6.07 6.07 -28.12
C ASP A 7 -7.53 6.41 -27.72
N GLY A 8 -7.74 6.76 -26.46
CA GLY A 8 -9.07 6.98 -25.88
C GLY A 8 -9.80 5.71 -25.45
N THR A 9 -9.18 4.53 -25.62
CA THR A 9 -9.69 3.27 -25.08
C THR A 9 -9.02 2.91 -23.75
N TYR A 10 -9.68 2.04 -22.99
CA TYR A 10 -9.23 1.62 -21.68
C TYR A 10 -9.27 0.10 -21.54
N THR A 11 -8.24 -0.45 -20.92
CA THR A 11 -8.16 -1.87 -20.57
C THR A 11 -8.41 -2.04 -19.07
N VAL A 12 -9.41 -2.85 -18.71
CA VAL A 12 -9.71 -3.18 -17.31
C VAL A 12 -8.97 -4.45 -16.94
N GLN A 13 -8.25 -4.42 -15.83
CA GLN A 13 -7.56 -5.58 -15.27
C GLN A 13 -7.88 -5.70 -13.78
N PRO A 14 -8.24 -6.88 -13.27
CA PRO A 14 -8.45 -7.08 -11.84
C PRO A 14 -7.17 -6.78 -11.05
N LEU A 15 -7.33 -6.17 -9.88
CA LEU A 15 -6.24 -6.09 -8.90
C LEU A 15 -6.14 -7.43 -8.15
N PRO A 16 -4.97 -7.74 -7.57
CA PRO A 16 -4.84 -8.87 -6.64
C PRO A 16 -5.89 -8.79 -5.53
N ASP A 17 -6.38 -9.96 -5.08
CA ASP A 17 -7.45 -10.06 -4.09
C ASP A 17 -7.08 -9.34 -2.78
N GLU A 18 -5.81 -9.40 -2.39
CA GLU A 18 -5.26 -8.76 -1.19
C GLU A 18 -5.56 -7.25 -1.14
N VAL A 19 -5.55 -6.60 -2.31
CA VAL A 19 -5.82 -5.16 -2.45
C VAL A 19 -7.29 -4.83 -2.16
N GLN A 20 -8.17 -5.82 -2.28
CA GLN A 20 -9.62 -5.68 -2.13
C GLN A 20 -10.13 -6.07 -0.74
N TRP A 21 -9.29 -6.69 0.11
CA TRP A 21 -9.71 -7.23 1.42
C TRP A 21 -10.11 -6.16 2.45
N ALA A 22 -9.55 -4.95 2.35
CA ALA A 22 -9.89 -3.86 3.25
C ALA A 22 -9.74 -2.49 2.56
N PRO A 23 -10.43 -1.45 3.03
CA PRO A 23 -10.34 -0.12 2.46
C PRO A 23 -8.90 0.41 2.43
N ILE A 24 -8.48 0.90 1.27
CA ILE A 24 -7.21 1.62 1.08
C ILE A 24 -7.46 3.10 1.38
N ARG A 25 -6.68 3.66 2.30
CA ARG A 25 -6.80 5.06 2.75
C ARG A 25 -5.55 5.88 2.46
N SER A 26 -4.45 5.23 2.06
CA SER A 26 -3.22 5.86 1.62
C SER A 26 -2.56 5.06 0.52
N ILE A 27 -2.04 5.76 -0.48
CA ILE A 27 -1.26 5.20 -1.59
C ILE A 27 0.00 6.04 -1.71
N LEU A 28 1.18 5.42 -1.62
CA LEU A 28 2.46 6.06 -1.91
C LEU A 28 3.07 5.39 -3.15
N VAL A 29 3.72 6.19 -3.98
CA VAL A 29 4.42 5.74 -5.19
C VAL A 29 5.88 6.09 -5.06
N HIS A 30 6.74 5.09 -5.00
CA HIS A 30 8.18 5.27 -4.84
C HIS A 30 8.95 4.03 -5.27
N ASP A 31 10.23 4.20 -5.58
CA ASP A 31 11.18 3.11 -5.77
C ASP A 31 11.66 2.62 -4.40
N PHE A 32 10.96 1.64 -3.84
CA PHE A 32 11.20 1.15 -2.48
C PHE A 32 12.30 0.08 -2.44
N ASP A 33 12.56 -0.61 -3.54
CA ASP A 33 13.60 -1.64 -3.63
C ASP A 33 14.89 -1.20 -4.34
N GLY A 34 14.90 0.02 -4.90
CA GLY A 34 16.06 0.67 -5.48
C GLY A 34 16.41 0.17 -6.89
N ASP A 35 15.50 -0.50 -7.58
CA ASP A 35 15.74 -1.05 -8.91
C ASP A 35 15.41 -0.09 -10.06
N GLY A 36 14.92 1.11 -9.73
CA GLY A 36 14.55 2.16 -10.67
C GLY A 36 13.11 2.08 -11.19
N ALA A 37 12.36 1.02 -10.86
CA ALA A 37 10.92 0.97 -11.03
C ALA A 37 10.20 1.61 -9.83
N GLN A 38 8.93 1.96 -9.99
CA GLN A 38 8.12 2.46 -8.88
C GLN A 38 7.16 1.38 -8.39
N GLU A 39 7.11 1.18 -7.09
CA GLU A 39 6.12 0.35 -6.42
C GLU A 39 5.00 1.22 -5.84
N LEU A 40 3.86 0.57 -5.58
CA LEU A 40 2.75 1.16 -4.84
C LEU A 40 2.73 0.61 -3.42
N LEU A 41 2.89 1.48 -2.43
CA LEU A 41 2.64 1.14 -1.04
C LEU A 41 1.21 1.54 -0.68
N LEU A 42 0.37 0.54 -0.43
CA LEU A 42 -1.03 0.69 -0.05
C LEU A 42 -1.21 0.40 1.44
N ALA A 43 -1.88 1.32 2.14
CA ALA A 43 -2.21 1.15 3.55
C ALA A 43 -3.64 1.64 3.84
N GLY A 44 -4.27 1.08 4.88
CA GLY A 44 -5.61 1.49 5.26
C GLY A 44 -6.16 0.72 6.44
N ASN A 45 -7.28 0.03 6.21
CA ASN A 45 -8.25 -0.51 7.18
C ASN A 45 -9.33 0.49 7.58
N TYR A 46 -10.41 -0.05 8.14
CA TYR A 46 -11.50 0.72 8.71
C TYR A 46 -12.12 -0.03 9.90
N GLY A 47 -12.17 0.64 11.05
CA GLY A 47 -12.72 0.08 12.29
C GLY A 47 -14.06 0.70 12.71
N GLY A 48 -14.59 1.67 11.96
CA GLY A 48 -15.86 2.36 12.28
C GLY A 48 -17.08 1.64 11.72
N THR A 49 -17.09 0.32 11.75
CA THR A 49 -18.17 -0.53 11.24
C THR A 49 -19.18 -0.85 12.33
N LYS A 50 -20.39 -1.26 11.93
CA LYS A 50 -21.35 -1.80 12.89
C LYS A 50 -20.87 -3.16 13.41
N PRO A 51 -21.25 -3.57 14.64
CA PRO A 51 -20.85 -4.88 15.18
C PRO A 51 -21.15 -6.06 14.26
N GLU A 52 -22.29 -6.05 13.56
CA GLU A 52 -22.71 -7.10 12.63
C GLU A 52 -21.88 -7.17 11.33
N GLU A 53 -21.21 -6.09 10.94
CA GLU A 53 -20.40 -6.02 9.71
C GLU A 53 -18.95 -6.49 9.95
N GLY A 54 -18.50 -6.53 11.21
CA GLY A 54 -17.10 -6.81 11.55
C GLY A 54 -16.16 -5.69 11.12
N ARG A 55 -14.90 -5.73 11.58
CA ARG A 55 -13.89 -4.73 11.20
C ARG A 55 -13.30 -5.07 9.83
N TYR A 56 -13.00 -4.05 9.03
CA TYR A 56 -12.25 -4.23 7.79
C TYR A 56 -10.76 -3.98 8.07
N ASP A 57 -10.10 -4.94 8.71
CA ASP A 57 -8.73 -4.81 9.22
C ASP A 57 -7.71 -5.80 8.63
N ALA A 58 -8.04 -6.35 7.45
CA ALA A 58 -7.21 -7.30 6.71
C ALA A 58 -6.06 -6.69 5.87
N ASN A 59 -5.84 -5.36 5.91
CA ASN A 59 -4.68 -4.73 5.29
C ASN A 59 -3.53 -4.58 6.31
N SER A 60 -2.42 -5.27 6.07
CA SER A 60 -1.20 -5.19 6.88
C SER A 60 -0.10 -4.35 6.22
N GLY A 61 -0.47 -3.47 5.29
CA GLY A 61 0.44 -2.82 4.35
C GLY A 61 0.74 -3.74 3.18
N LEU A 62 0.51 -3.24 1.96
CA LEU A 62 0.77 -3.98 0.73
C LEU A 62 1.77 -3.18 -0.10
N LEU A 63 2.90 -3.80 -0.45
CA LEU A 63 3.83 -3.25 -1.43
C LEU A 63 3.62 -3.98 -2.74
N LEU A 64 3.20 -3.27 -3.77
CA LEU A 64 2.85 -3.82 -5.07
C LEU A 64 3.93 -3.44 -6.08
N LYS A 65 4.50 -4.47 -6.71
CA LYS A 65 5.40 -4.31 -7.85
C LYS A 65 4.64 -4.46 -9.15
N LEU A 66 4.85 -3.54 -10.08
CA LEU A 66 4.27 -3.62 -11.42
C LEU A 66 5.16 -4.46 -12.34
N ASN A 67 4.61 -5.53 -12.88
CA ASN A 67 5.29 -6.36 -13.87
C ASN A 67 5.20 -5.76 -15.27
N ALA A 68 6.08 -6.20 -16.17
CA ALA A 68 6.11 -5.76 -17.56
C ALA A 68 4.79 -6.01 -18.34
N ASP A 69 4.02 -7.03 -17.93
CA ASP A 69 2.72 -7.39 -18.50
C ASP A 69 1.54 -6.59 -17.91
N ARG A 70 1.84 -5.55 -17.11
CA ARG A 70 0.88 -4.71 -16.38
C ARG A 70 0.16 -5.39 -15.21
N SER A 71 0.53 -6.62 -14.84
CA SER A 71 0.07 -7.26 -13.61
C SER A 71 0.78 -6.69 -12.37
N PHE A 72 0.07 -6.69 -11.25
CA PHE A 72 0.66 -6.33 -9.95
C PHE A 72 1.00 -7.58 -9.17
N GLN A 73 2.23 -7.67 -8.69
CA GLN A 73 2.64 -8.63 -7.68
C GLN A 73 2.57 -7.99 -6.29
N VAL A 74 1.83 -8.60 -5.37
CA VAL A 74 1.87 -8.22 -3.96
C VAL A 74 3.09 -8.88 -3.32
N LEU A 75 4.02 -8.07 -2.81
CA LEU A 75 5.20 -8.57 -2.12
C LEU A 75 4.81 -9.04 -0.70
N SER A 76 5.26 -10.24 -0.33
CA SER A 76 5.02 -10.78 1.02
C SER A 76 5.68 -9.90 2.09
N PRO A 77 5.23 -9.93 3.36
CA PRO A 77 5.87 -9.21 4.46
C PRO A 77 7.37 -9.47 4.60
N ARG A 78 7.83 -10.68 4.23
CA ARG A 78 9.25 -11.03 4.21
C ARG A 78 10.02 -10.28 3.11
N GLN A 79 9.40 -10.07 1.95
CA GLN A 79 10.01 -9.37 0.82
C GLN A 79 9.93 -7.85 0.98
N SER A 80 8.80 -7.32 1.45
CA SER A 80 8.55 -5.89 1.61
C SER A 80 9.07 -5.31 2.92
N GLY A 81 9.28 -6.15 3.92
CA GLY A 81 9.56 -5.72 5.29
C GLY A 81 8.36 -5.07 6.00
N LEU A 82 7.17 -5.01 5.37
CA LEU A 82 5.99 -4.35 5.91
C LEU A 82 5.14 -5.30 6.76
N GLN A 83 4.79 -4.84 7.97
CA GLN A 83 3.79 -5.48 8.82
C GLN A 83 3.04 -4.43 9.66
N LEU A 84 2.17 -3.67 9.00
CA LEU A 84 1.31 -2.69 9.66
C LEU A 84 0.22 -3.39 10.48
N ARG A 85 -0.16 -2.75 11.58
CA ARG A 85 -1.28 -3.15 12.43
C ARG A 85 -2.15 -1.94 12.72
N GLY A 86 -3.45 -2.18 12.87
CA GLY A 86 -4.43 -1.16 13.21
C GLY A 86 -4.94 -0.39 11.98
N VAL A 87 -5.60 0.74 12.23
CA VAL A 87 -6.25 1.54 11.19
C VAL A 87 -5.33 2.68 10.76
N VAL A 88 -4.82 2.61 9.54
CA VAL A 88 -4.01 3.67 8.93
C VAL A 88 -4.92 4.69 8.24
N ASN A 89 -4.77 5.97 8.58
CA ASN A 89 -5.51 7.08 7.97
C ASN A 89 -4.70 7.90 6.97
N GLY A 90 -3.39 7.71 6.94
CA GLY A 90 -2.49 8.39 6.02
C GLY A 90 -1.07 7.88 6.17
N ALA A 91 -0.28 8.05 5.12
CA ALA A 91 1.14 7.78 5.13
C ALA A 91 1.89 8.88 4.37
N ALA A 92 3.16 9.06 4.68
CA ALA A 92 4.04 9.98 3.97
C ALA A 92 5.46 9.43 3.87
N LEU A 93 6.14 9.78 2.79
CA LEU A 93 7.58 9.56 2.65
C LEU A 93 8.33 10.61 3.47
N LEU A 94 9.38 10.18 4.15
CA LEU A 94 10.29 11.03 4.91
C LEU A 94 11.72 10.73 4.52
N ASN A 95 12.56 11.76 4.51
CA ASN A 95 14.00 11.60 4.40
C ASN A 95 14.56 11.28 5.79
N GLY A 96 15.12 10.08 5.94
CA GLY A 96 15.83 9.66 7.13
C GLY A 96 17.29 10.14 7.15
N PRO A 97 17.97 9.95 8.30
CA PRO A 97 19.42 10.21 8.41
C PRO A 97 20.21 9.38 7.39
N ASN A 98 21.35 9.92 6.94
CA ASN A 98 22.25 9.25 6.00
C ASN A 98 21.60 8.87 4.65
N GLY A 99 20.54 9.59 4.25
CA GLY A 99 19.86 9.39 2.98
C GLY A 99 18.92 8.18 2.92
N LYS A 100 18.69 7.49 4.04
CA LYS A 100 17.74 6.36 4.08
C LYS A 100 16.31 6.84 3.94
N GLY A 101 15.54 6.22 3.05
CA GLY A 101 14.12 6.49 2.90
C GLY A 101 13.33 5.98 4.11
N ARG A 102 12.28 6.70 4.49
CA ARG A 102 11.35 6.27 5.53
C ARG A 102 9.92 6.48 5.09
N VAL A 103 9.03 5.66 5.63
CA VAL A 103 7.59 5.84 5.56
C VAL A 103 7.05 6.03 6.96
N ILE A 104 6.31 7.11 7.19
CA ILE A 104 5.54 7.32 8.41
C ILE A 104 4.08 7.00 8.16
N PHE A 105 3.46 6.26 9.08
CA PHE A 105 2.05 5.89 9.04
C PHE A 105 1.31 6.52 10.22
N ALA A 106 0.27 7.30 9.91
CA ALA A 106 -0.66 7.84 10.90
C ALA A 106 -1.73 6.79 11.21
N ARG A 107 -1.75 6.30 12.46
CA ARG A 107 -2.67 5.26 12.92
C ARG A 107 -3.73 5.83 13.83
N ASN A 108 -4.98 5.43 13.65
CA ASN A 108 -6.10 5.88 14.47
C ASN A 108 -5.94 5.40 15.93
N ASN A 109 -6.01 6.32 16.89
CA ASN A 109 -5.90 6.06 18.34
C ASN A 109 -4.63 5.31 18.78
N GLU A 110 -3.56 5.41 17.99
CA GLU A 110 -2.31 4.68 18.17
C GLU A 110 -1.12 5.60 17.91
N THR A 111 0.07 5.19 18.34
CA THR A 111 1.31 5.90 17.98
C THR A 111 1.57 5.81 16.48
N VAL A 112 2.28 6.78 15.91
CA VAL A 112 2.77 6.67 14.53
C VAL A 112 3.73 5.49 14.39
N GLN A 113 3.74 4.84 13.23
CA GLN A 113 4.66 3.76 12.92
C GLN A 113 5.61 4.20 11.80
N LEU A 114 6.89 3.90 11.95
CA LEU A 114 7.93 4.22 10.96
C LEU A 114 8.46 2.91 10.35
N TYR A 115 8.67 2.93 9.05
CA TYR A 115 9.41 1.91 8.31
C TYR A 115 10.56 2.55 7.57
N GLU A 116 11.73 1.93 7.60
CA GLU A 116 12.86 2.27 6.73
C GLU A 116 12.88 1.28 5.57
N TYR A 117 13.32 1.74 4.40
CA TYR A 117 13.58 0.92 3.21
C TYR A 117 14.95 1.29 2.65
#